data_AF-A0A914TMY1-F1
#
_entry.id   AF-A0A914TMY1-F1
#
_cell.length_a   1.000
_cell.length_b   1.000
_cell.length_c   1.000
_cell.angle_alpha   90.00
_cell.angle_beta   90.00
_cell.angle_gamma   90.00
#
_symmetry.space_group_name_H-M   'P 1'
#
loop_
_entity.id
_entity.type
_entity.pdbx_description
1 polymer ?
#
loop_
_entity_poly.entity_id
_entity_poly.type
_entity_poly.pdbx_seq_one_letter_code
_entity_poly.pdbx_strand_id
1 'polypeptide(L)'
;MATVEKSDGNLPTYDQVNNLCKEIFDDTISQQPYQHMEAVKWNTNIVESITQGLVGLNPYFKYCVSIIIMQAGLGAGLNVASTCYWDRHTDASYSIKWETKSVVAVCTIFAVNYATRT
;
A
#
# COMPACT_ATOMS: atom_id res chain seq x y z
N MET A 1 -34.86 20.61 -10.38
CA MET A 1 -33.68 20.89 -9.54
C MET A 1 -32.80 19.67 -9.60
N ALA A 2 -31.69 19.75 -10.34
CA ALA A 2 -30.68 18.69 -10.35
C ALA A 2 -29.89 18.80 -9.05
N THR A 3 -30.08 17.86 -8.14
CA THR A 3 -29.19 17.71 -6.99
C THR A 3 -27.99 16.92 -7.49
N VAL A 4 -26.87 17.63 -7.61
CA VAL A 4 -25.55 17.08 -7.95
C VAL A 4 -25.25 15.90 -7.03
N GLU A 5 -25.06 14.71 -7.61
CA GLU A 5 -24.52 13.55 -6.90
C GLU A 5 -23.13 13.91 -6.39
N LYS A 6 -22.99 14.04 -5.07
CA LYS A 6 -21.67 13.99 -4.43
C LYS A 6 -21.13 12.58 -4.68
N SER A 7 -20.09 12.45 -5.50
CA SER A 7 -19.33 11.21 -5.62
C SER A 7 -18.89 10.78 -4.22
N ASP A 8 -19.45 9.69 -3.72
CA ASP A 8 -19.24 9.22 -2.35
C ASP A 8 -17.75 9.13 -2.02
N GLY A 9 -17.33 9.87 -0.99
CA GLY A 9 -15.99 9.84 -0.40
C GLY A 9 -15.73 8.54 0.35
N ASN A 10 -15.98 7.41 -0.29
CA ASN A 10 -15.83 6.09 0.28
C ASN A 10 -14.36 5.65 0.22
N LEU A 11 -13.90 4.98 1.26
CA LEU A 11 -12.56 4.43 1.33
C LEU A 11 -12.34 3.41 0.20
N PRO A 12 -11.13 3.34 -0.40
CA PRO A 12 -10.79 2.26 -1.30
C PRO A 12 -11.04 0.90 -0.65
N THR A 13 -11.66 -0.02 -1.37
CA THR A 13 -11.90 -1.37 -0.80
C THR A 13 -10.57 -2.11 -0.65
N TYR A 14 -10.52 -3.05 0.30
CA TYR A 14 -9.33 -3.89 0.50
C TYR A 14 -8.90 -4.58 -0.80
N ASP A 15 -9.85 -5.11 -1.58
CA ASP A 15 -9.56 -5.83 -2.82
C ASP A 15 -8.95 -4.94 -3.89
N GLN A 16 -9.42 -3.69 -4.04
CA GLN A 16 -8.83 -2.72 -4.96
C GLN A 16 -7.38 -2.42 -4.60
N VAL A 17 -7.11 -2.15 -3.32
CA VAL A 17 -5.76 -1.84 -2.83
C VAL A 17 -4.86 -3.07 -2.95
N ASN A 18 -5.36 -4.25 -2.60
CA ASN A 18 -4.63 -5.51 -2.68
C ASN A 18 -4.26 -5.88 -4.12
N ASN A 19 -5.17 -5.74 -5.08
CA ASN A 19 -4.90 -6.01 -6.49
C ASN A 19 -3.87 -5.02 -7.05
N LEU A 20 -4.06 -3.72 -6.80
CA LEU A 20 -3.08 -2.69 -7.18
C LEU A 20 -1.68 -3.01 -6.64
N CYS A 21 -1.57 -3.35 -5.35
CA CYS A 21 -0.28 -3.66 -4.75
C CYS A 21 0.35 -4.91 -5.38
N LYS A 22 -0.43 -5.97 -5.58
CA LYS A 22 0.06 -7.22 -6.18
C LYS A 22 0.57 -7.04 -7.60
N GLU A 23 -0.17 -6.30 -8.44
CA GLU A 23 0.25 -5.98 -9.80
C GLU A 23 1.60 -5.24 -9.79
N ILE A 24 1.75 -4.21 -8.95
CA ILE A 24 3.00 -3.45 -8.86
C ILE A 24 4.16 -4.31 -8.33
N PHE A 25 3.90 -5.19 -7.35
CA PHE A 25 4.90 -6.13 -6.83
C PHE A 25 5.36 -7.12 -7.90
N ASP A 26 4.42 -7.69 -8.64
CA ASP A 26 4.71 -8.62 -9.72
C ASP A 26 5.50 -7.92 -10.84
N ASP A 27 5.10 -6.72 -11.25
CA ASP A 27 5.79 -5.96 -12.30
C ASP A 27 7.22 -5.55 -11.90
N THR A 28 7.46 -5.29 -10.60
CA THR A 28 8.78 -4.82 -10.13
C THR A 28 9.73 -5.96 -9.75
N ILE A 29 9.23 -7.03 -9.11
CA ILE A 29 10.07 -8.04 -8.45
C ILE A 29 10.05 -9.40 -9.19
N SER A 30 8.97 -9.76 -9.89
CA SER A 30 8.66 -11.15 -10.31
C SER A 30 9.75 -11.88 -11.12
N GLN A 31 10.69 -11.16 -11.76
CA GLN A 31 11.69 -11.78 -12.63
C GLN A 31 13.14 -11.72 -12.12
N GLN A 32 13.40 -11.21 -10.92
CA GLN A 32 14.77 -10.93 -10.48
C GLN A 32 15.12 -11.68 -9.18
N PRO A 33 16.31 -12.32 -9.08
CA PRO A 33 16.78 -12.85 -7.81
C PRO A 33 17.05 -11.71 -6.81
N TYR A 34 16.89 -11.98 -5.51
CA TYR A 34 17.13 -10.96 -4.49
C TYR A 34 18.58 -10.44 -4.56
N GLN A 35 18.73 -9.13 -4.74
CA GLN A 35 20.00 -8.43 -4.60
C GLN A 35 19.79 -7.22 -3.71
N HIS A 36 20.64 -7.04 -2.70
CA HIS A 36 20.47 -6.00 -1.68
C HIS A 36 20.36 -4.58 -2.30
N MET A 37 21.20 -4.28 -3.29
CA MET A 37 21.19 -2.96 -3.95
C MET A 37 19.94 -2.73 -4.82
N GLU A 38 19.45 -3.78 -5.49
CA GLU A 38 18.22 -3.71 -6.27
C GLU A 38 16.98 -3.63 -5.38
N ALA A 39 16.99 -4.29 -4.22
CA ALA A 39 15.89 -4.21 -3.25
C ALA A 39 15.61 -2.78 -2.77
N VAL A 40 16.64 -1.93 -2.65
CA VAL A 40 16.47 -0.51 -2.32
C VAL A 40 15.77 0.23 -3.47
N LYS A 41 16.15 -0.05 -4.72
CA LYS A 41 15.52 0.55 -5.90
C LYS A 41 14.06 0.09 -6.06
N TRP A 42 13.80 -1.20 -5.86
CA TRP A 42 12.45 -1.75 -5.85
C TRP A 42 11.60 -1.06 -4.80
N ASN A 43 12.12 -0.88 -3.59
CA ASN A 43 11.37 -0.21 -2.52
C ASN A 43 10.90 1.20 -2.94
N THR A 44 11.81 2.03 -3.43
CA THR A 44 11.48 3.39 -3.90
C THR A 44 10.43 3.36 -5.02
N ASN A 45 10.65 2.53 -6.04
CA ASN A 45 9.72 2.43 -7.18
C ASN A 45 8.33 1.96 -6.75
N ILE A 46 8.25 0.93 -5.91
CA ILE A 46 6.96 0.38 -5.46
C ILE A 46 6.23 1.39 -4.58
N VAL A 47 6.92 2.08 -3.65
CA VAL A 47 6.29 3.12 -2.82
C VAL A 47 5.71 4.23 -3.68
N GLU A 48 6.46 4.72 -4.66
CA GLU A 48 5.99 5.78 -5.57
C GLU A 48 4.79 5.32 -6.41
N SER A 49 4.89 4.14 -7.02
CA SER A 49 3.85 3.56 -7.87
C SER A 49 2.55 3.30 -7.09
N ILE A 50 2.64 2.71 -5.90
CA ILE A 50 1.47 2.49 -5.03
C ILE A 50 0.86 3.82 -4.63
N THR A 51 1.67 4.81 -4.25
CA THR A 51 1.16 6.14 -3.86
C THR A 51 0.41 6.79 -5.01
N GLN A 52 0.96 6.75 -6.23
CA GLN A 52 0.29 7.27 -7.43
C GLN A 52 -1.02 6.54 -7.73
N GLY A 53 -1.03 5.21 -7.65
CA GLY A 53 -2.23 4.40 -7.86
C GLY A 53 -3.33 4.69 -6.83
N LEU A 54 -2.97 4.85 -5.55
CA LEU A 54 -3.91 5.20 -4.47
C LEU A 54 -4.53 6.60 -4.67
N VAL A 55 -3.72 7.59 -5.06
CA VAL A 55 -4.21 8.93 -5.38
C VAL A 55 -5.14 8.91 -6.59
N GLY A 56 -4.84 8.06 -7.59
CA GLY A 56 -5.70 7.83 -8.74
C GLY A 56 -7.05 7.18 -8.39
N LEU A 57 -7.07 6.28 -7.40
CA LEU A 57 -8.31 5.66 -6.90
C LEU A 57 -9.19 6.66 -6.13
N ASN A 58 -8.59 7.43 -5.21
CA ASN A 58 -9.31 8.47 -4.48
C ASN A 58 -8.35 9.58 -4.00
N PRO A 59 -8.41 10.80 -4.56
CA PRO A 59 -7.50 11.87 -4.22
C PRO A 59 -7.85 12.59 -2.90
N TYR A 60 -8.99 12.27 -2.28
CA TYR A 60 -9.50 12.99 -1.08
C TYR A 60 -8.92 12.48 0.25
N PHE A 61 -7.88 11.65 0.21
CA PHE A 61 -7.23 11.09 1.39
C PHE A 61 -5.74 11.43 1.41
N LYS A 62 -5.16 11.51 2.61
CA LYS A 62 -3.71 11.48 2.81
C LYS A 62 -3.27 10.02 2.93
N TYR A 63 -2.38 9.59 2.04
CA TYR A 63 -1.83 8.24 2.06
C TYR A 63 -0.42 8.23 2.66
N CYS A 64 -0.18 7.28 3.56
CA CYS A 64 1.15 6.91 4.02
C CYS A 64 1.40 5.45 3.66
N VAL A 65 2.45 5.19 2.87
CA VAL A 65 2.81 3.86 2.36
C VAL A 65 4.16 3.48 2.95
N SER A 66 4.22 2.31 3.59
CA SER A 66 5.45 1.74 4.13
C SER A 66 5.65 0.34 3.59
N ILE A 67 6.84 0.04 3.09
CA ILE A 67 7.17 -1.25 2.48
C ILE A 67 8.42 -1.82 3.14
N ILE A 68 8.30 -3.07 3.58
CA ILE A 68 9.38 -3.87 4.13
C ILE A 68 9.67 -4.98 3.13
N ILE A 69 10.91 -5.06 2.65
CA ILE A 69 11.39 -6.12 1.75
C ILE A 69 12.45 -6.93 2.50
N MET A 70 12.23 -8.23 2.62
CA MET A 70 13.12 -9.17 3.30
C MET A 70 13.52 -10.32 2.37
N GLN A 71 14.78 -10.72 2.41
CA GLN A 71 15.24 -11.94 1.74
C GLN A 71 14.64 -13.18 2.41
N ALA A 72 13.94 -14.00 1.63
CA ALA A 72 13.34 -15.26 2.07
C ALA A 72 14.33 -16.43 1.97
N GLY A 73 14.05 -17.52 2.69
CA GLY A 73 14.76 -18.79 2.54
C GLY A 73 16.02 -18.98 3.41
N LEU A 74 16.39 -17.99 4.23
CA LEU A 74 17.54 -18.05 5.15
C LEU A 74 17.15 -18.33 6.61
N GLY A 75 15.88 -18.68 6.87
CA GLY A 75 15.38 -18.92 8.23
C GLY A 75 15.18 -17.65 9.07
N ALA A 76 15.23 -16.47 8.48
CA ALA A 76 14.95 -15.21 9.16
C ALA A 76 13.45 -15.05 9.45
N GLY A 77 13.12 -14.64 10.68
CA GLY A 77 11.76 -14.30 11.08
C GLY A 77 11.48 -12.80 10.93
N LEU A 78 10.23 -12.46 10.59
CA LEU A 78 9.75 -11.08 10.50
C LEU A 78 8.43 -10.96 11.25
N ASN A 79 8.36 -9.99 12.18
CA ASN A 79 7.12 -9.58 12.82
C ASN A 79 6.90 -8.09 12.53
N VAL A 80 5.75 -7.76 11.94
CA VAL A 80 5.35 -6.39 11.62
C VAL A 80 4.03 -6.13 12.32
N ALA A 81 4.00 -5.10 13.17
CA ALA A 81 2.79 -4.63 13.84
C ALA A 81 2.71 -3.11 13.69
N SER A 82 1.50 -2.60 13.54
CA SER A 82 1.21 -1.17 13.52
C SER A 82 0.04 -0.86 14.45
N THR A 83 0.15 0.26 15.16
CA THR A 83 -0.90 0.77 16.05
C THR A 83 -1.22 2.19 15.63
N CYS A 84 -2.50 2.51 15.47
CA CYS A 84 -2.96 3.81 15.01
C CYS A 84 -3.98 4.39 16.00
N TYR A 85 -4.01 5.73 16.08
CA TYR A 85 -5.01 6.48 16.81
C TYR A 85 -5.69 7.45 15.84
N TRP A 86 -6.92 7.11 15.43
CA TRP A 86 -7.64 7.76 14.32
C TRP A 86 -9.14 7.42 14.34
N ASP A 87 -9.93 8.00 13.44
CA ASP A 87 -11.37 7.76 13.34
C ASP A 87 -11.64 6.51 12.47
N ARG A 88 -12.19 5.46 13.08
CA ARG A 88 -12.48 4.18 12.41
C ARG A 88 -13.56 4.27 11.33
N HIS A 89 -14.32 5.36 11.28
CA HIS A 89 -15.35 5.56 10.26
C HIS A 89 -14.80 6.22 9.00
N THR A 90 -13.73 7.02 9.12
CA THR A 90 -13.18 7.79 8.00
C THR A 90 -11.79 7.35 7.58
N ASP A 91 -11.05 6.70 8.48
CA ASP A 91 -9.65 6.31 8.26
C ASP A 91 -9.54 4.78 8.18
N ALA A 92 -8.57 4.30 7.40
CA ALA A 92 -8.34 2.87 7.23
C ALA A 92 -6.86 2.52 7.06
N SER A 93 -6.50 1.32 7.51
CA SER A 93 -5.22 0.69 7.22
C SER A 93 -5.40 -0.52 6.32
N TYR A 94 -4.43 -0.75 5.45
CA TYR A 94 -4.35 -1.92 4.61
C TYR A 94 -2.99 -2.59 4.81
N SER A 95 -3.00 -3.89 5.08
CA SER A 95 -1.80 -4.69 5.19
C SER A 95 -1.82 -5.76 4.10
N ILE A 96 -0.82 -5.70 3.22
CA ILE A 96 -0.68 -6.59 2.08
C ILE A 96 0.64 -7.32 2.23
N LYS A 97 0.59 -8.65 2.17
CA LYS A 97 1.76 -9.51 2.12
C LYS A 97 1.90 -10.06 0.72
N TRP A 98 3.10 -9.95 0.16
CA TRP A 98 3.49 -10.56 -1.11
C TRP A 98 4.74 -11.41 -0.89
N GLU A 99 4.80 -12.58 -1.50
CA GLU A 99 5.89 -13.52 -1.28
C GLU A 99 6.29 -14.27 -2.55
N THR A 100 7.59 -14.50 -2.68
CA THR A 100 8.21 -15.39 -3.67
C THR A 100 9.18 -16.33 -2.96
N LYS A 101 9.79 -17.24 -3.72
CA LYS A 101 10.80 -18.17 -3.18
C LYS A 101 11.99 -17.46 -2.52
N SER A 102 12.31 -16.23 -2.93
CA SER A 102 13.51 -15.51 -2.49
C SER A 102 13.24 -14.21 -1.76
N VAL A 103 12.00 -13.70 -1.78
CA VAL A 103 11.65 -12.38 -1.22
C VAL A 103 10.30 -12.44 -0.54
N VAL A 104 10.20 -11.84 0.65
CA VAL A 104 8.92 -11.47 1.28
C VAL A 104 8.83 -9.96 1.30
N ALA A 105 7.72 -9.42 0.81
CA ALA A 105 7.39 -8.01 0.89
C ALA A 105 6.12 -7.80 1.72
N VAL A 106 6.15 -6.83 2.64
CA VAL A 106 4.99 -6.43 3.43
C VAL A 106 4.75 -4.95 3.18
N CYS A 107 3.59 -4.63 2.62
CA CYS A 107 3.11 -3.27 2.43
C CYS A 107 2.10 -2.92 3.52
N THR A 108 2.31 -1.81 4.20
CA THR A 108 1.35 -1.21 5.11
C THR A 108 0.97 0.16 4.59
N ILE A 109 -0.31 0.37 4.36
CA ILE A 109 -0.88 1.60 3.83
C ILE A 109 -1.82 2.17 4.89
N PHE A 110 -1.74 3.47 5.11
CA PHE A 110 -2.64 4.22 5.97
C PHE A 110 -3.33 5.28 5.11
N ALA A 111 -4.65 5.25 5.05
CA ALA A 111 -5.49 6.26 4.41
C ALA A 111 -6.16 7.08 5.51
N VAL A 112 -5.81 8.36 5.60
CA VAL A 112 -6.32 9.28 6.62
C VAL A 112 -7.12 10.38 5.94
N ASN A 113 -8.38 10.51 6.34
CA ASN A 113 -9.25 11.56 5.88
C ASN A 113 -8.78 12.89 6.45
N TYR A 114 -8.65 13.90 5.60
CA TYR A 114 -8.25 15.23 6.02
C TYR A 114 -9.36 16.27 5.83
N ALA A 115 -10.60 15.85 5.57
CA ALA A 115 -11.74 16.73 5.33
C ALA A 115 -11.82 17.84 6.38
N THR A 116 -11.31 19.01 6.00
CA THR A 116 -11.53 20.27 6.68
C THR A 116 -13.02 20.55 6.60
N ARG A 117 -13.70 20.45 7.75
CA ARG A 117 -15.00 21.09 7.95
C ARG A 117 -14.77 22.60 7.77
N THR A 118 -15.02 23.10 6.57
CA THR A 118 -15.42 24.50 6.33
C THR A 118 -16.92 24.60 6.44
#